data_AF-A0AAU4F2A1-F1
#
_entry.id   AF-A0AAU4F2A1-F1
#
_cell.length_a   1.000
_cell.length_b   1.000
_cell.length_c   1.000
_cell.angle_alpha   90.00
_cell.angle_beta   90.00
_cell.angle_gamma   90.00
#
_symmetry.space_group_name_H-M   'P 1'
#
loop_
_entity.id
_entity.type
_entity.pdbx_description
1 polymer ?
#
loop_
_entity_poly.entity_id
_entity_poly.type
_entity_poly.pdbx_seq_one_letter_code
_entity_poly.pdbx_strand_id
1 'polypeptide(L)'
;MSRLSRLSAGIATTATAIGAIAVLTAGVASAATITYTAGGSTPVTYNCTFPGISPQPVTVVAHLDAPSSVVHSTSVTPTNVNGTATISATVHSLLTAVGYDGIRGTASVPVSVSSGTLSQPAATGLNIPQVIYPTGGAITVNIAQVATSSIPTYTAPAAAGTSTLSLTSSLSAALEFHKKSTGAWTPWAMSCTLKVTSPAQNTAFSPSITVS
;
A
#
# COMPACT_ATOMS: atom_id res chain seq x y z
N MET A 1 6.63 -72.21 -68.98
CA MET A 1 5.49 -71.30 -69.26
C MET A 1 5.15 -70.54 -67.99
N SER A 2 5.30 -69.20 -68.01
CA SER A 2 4.48 -68.15 -67.34
C SER A 2 3.99 -68.39 -65.88
N ARG A 3 4.16 -67.52 -64.88
CA ARG A 3 4.01 -66.05 -64.85
C ARG A 3 4.70 -65.40 -63.64
N LEU A 4 5.06 -64.13 -63.84
CA LEU A 4 5.51 -63.10 -62.90
C LEU A 4 4.41 -62.63 -61.91
N SER A 5 4.88 -61.80 -60.96
CA SER A 5 4.20 -60.77 -60.14
C SER A 5 3.83 -61.22 -58.71
N ARG A 6 4.12 -60.50 -57.62
CA ARG A 6 4.33 -59.05 -57.39
C ARG A 6 5.17 -58.82 -56.11
N LEU A 7 5.90 -57.70 -56.13
CA LEU A 7 6.57 -57.06 -55.00
C LEU A 7 5.60 -56.63 -53.90
N SER A 8 6.07 -56.57 -52.65
CA SER A 8 5.76 -55.51 -51.67
C SER A 8 6.78 -55.55 -50.53
N ALA A 9 7.53 -54.46 -50.38
CA ALA A 9 8.59 -54.27 -49.39
C ALA A 9 8.01 -53.96 -48.00
N GLY A 10 8.55 -54.58 -46.96
CA GLY A 10 8.31 -54.23 -45.56
C GLY A 10 9.63 -53.84 -44.90
N ILE A 11 9.88 -52.53 -44.78
CA ILE A 11 10.93 -51.96 -43.92
C ILE A 11 10.22 -51.42 -42.69
N ALA A 12 10.57 -51.92 -41.50
CA ALA A 12 10.24 -51.27 -40.23
C ALA A 12 11.40 -51.42 -39.25
N THR A 13 12.32 -50.48 -39.43
CA THR A 13 13.19 -49.80 -38.46
C THR A 13 13.03 -50.16 -36.98
N THR A 14 14.13 -50.65 -36.40
CA THR A 14 14.48 -50.55 -34.97
C THR A 14 14.81 -49.11 -34.59
N ALA A 15 14.18 -48.57 -33.55
CA ALA A 15 14.66 -47.36 -32.88
C ALA A 15 14.48 -47.50 -31.36
N THR A 16 15.60 -47.69 -30.67
CA THR A 16 15.75 -47.64 -29.21
C THR A 16 15.51 -46.20 -28.73
N ALA A 17 14.44 -45.97 -27.96
CA ALA A 17 14.18 -44.70 -27.29
C ALA A 17 14.96 -44.66 -25.96
N ILE A 18 15.97 -43.80 -25.90
CA ILE A 18 16.71 -43.46 -24.68
C ILE A 18 15.80 -42.56 -23.84
N GLY A 19 15.35 -43.07 -22.70
CA GLY A 19 14.55 -42.31 -21.73
C GLY A 19 15.41 -41.32 -20.96
N ALA A 20 15.43 -40.06 -21.41
CA ALA A 20 15.93 -38.95 -20.62
C ALA A 20 14.83 -38.54 -19.62
N ILE A 21 15.01 -38.89 -18.35
CA ILE A 21 14.23 -38.33 -17.24
C ILE A 21 14.66 -36.86 -17.11
N ALA A 22 13.94 -35.97 -17.78
CA ALA A 22 14.08 -34.54 -17.54
C ALA A 22 13.60 -34.27 -16.11
N VAL A 23 14.54 -34.03 -15.21
CA VAL A 23 14.24 -33.45 -13.89
C VAL A 23 13.81 -32.02 -14.18
N LEU A 24 12.50 -31.81 -14.36
CA LEU A 24 11.93 -30.47 -14.35
C LEU A 24 12.11 -29.91 -12.94
N THR A 25 13.20 -29.17 -12.73
CA THR A 25 13.29 -28.20 -11.66
C THR A 25 12.19 -27.17 -11.92
N ALA A 26 11.00 -27.40 -11.37
CA ALA A 26 9.94 -26.42 -11.30
C ALA A 26 10.48 -25.25 -10.47
N GLY A 27 11.05 -24.26 -11.17
CA GLY A 27 11.42 -23.00 -10.54
C GLY A 27 10.18 -22.41 -9.92
N VAL A 28 10.19 -22.24 -8.60
CA VAL A 28 9.13 -21.52 -7.89
C VAL A 28 9.02 -20.14 -8.52
N ALA A 29 7.92 -19.88 -9.22
CA ALA A 29 7.66 -18.57 -9.79
C ALA A 29 7.52 -17.59 -8.61
N SER A 30 8.51 -16.71 -8.45
CA SER A 30 8.42 -15.61 -7.49
C SER A 30 7.33 -14.66 -7.99
N ALA A 31 6.30 -14.42 -7.17
CA ALA A 31 5.27 -13.45 -7.51
C ALA A 31 5.89 -12.05 -7.60
N ALA A 32 5.57 -11.32 -8.66
CA ALA A 32 6.09 -9.97 -8.86
C ALA A 32 5.65 -9.05 -7.71
N THR A 33 6.59 -8.31 -7.12
CA THR A 33 6.27 -7.20 -6.24
C THR A 33 5.65 -6.08 -7.06
N ILE A 34 4.51 -5.57 -6.61
CA ILE A 34 3.81 -4.45 -7.23
C ILE A 34 3.49 -3.38 -6.18
N THR A 35 3.31 -2.16 -6.65
CA THR A 35 2.88 -1.04 -5.80
C THR A 35 1.36 -0.96 -5.78
N TYR A 36 0.81 -1.05 -4.58
CA TYR A 36 -0.61 -0.87 -4.29
C TYR A 36 -0.88 0.57 -3.89
N THR A 37 -1.95 1.17 -4.39
CA THR A 37 -2.33 2.56 -4.05
C THR A 37 -3.74 2.62 -3.47
N ALA A 38 -3.88 3.23 -2.30
CA ALA A 38 -5.17 3.47 -1.66
C ALA A 38 -6.00 4.48 -2.46
N GLY A 39 -7.28 4.16 -2.69
CA GLY A 39 -8.17 4.98 -3.51
C GLY A 39 -7.93 4.84 -5.02
N GLY A 40 -6.98 3.98 -5.43
CA GLY A 40 -6.63 3.77 -6.83
C GLY A 40 -6.02 5.04 -7.43
N SER A 41 -6.72 5.65 -8.40
CA SER A 41 -6.30 6.90 -9.05
C SER A 41 -6.75 8.16 -8.33
N THR A 42 -7.61 8.04 -7.31
CA THR A 42 -8.21 9.18 -6.62
C THR A 42 -7.77 9.20 -5.16
N PRO A 43 -7.12 10.27 -4.69
CA PRO A 43 -6.73 10.41 -3.29
C PRO A 43 -7.92 10.35 -2.33
N VAL A 44 -7.67 9.88 -1.10
CA VAL A 44 -8.69 9.73 -0.06
C VAL A 44 -8.70 10.96 0.84
N THR A 45 -9.85 11.60 1.03
CA THR A 45 -9.96 12.80 1.88
C THR A 45 -10.42 12.45 3.29
N TYR A 46 -9.70 12.95 4.29
CA TYR A 46 -10.05 12.89 5.71
C TYR A 46 -10.26 14.29 6.28
N ASN A 47 -11.11 14.45 7.30
CA ASN A 47 -11.21 15.65 8.10
C ASN A 47 -10.32 15.50 9.34
N CYS A 48 -9.25 16.29 9.41
CA CYS A 48 -8.23 16.22 10.46
C CYS A 48 -8.31 17.40 11.43
N THR A 49 -8.02 17.15 12.70
CA THR A 49 -7.97 18.17 13.76
C THR A 49 -6.62 18.89 13.78
N PHE A 50 -6.68 20.21 13.89
CA PHE A 50 -5.51 21.09 13.96
C PHE A 50 -5.56 21.96 15.22
N PRO A 51 -4.40 22.39 15.74
CA PRO A 51 -4.36 23.23 16.93
C PRO A 51 -5.07 24.57 16.69
N GLY A 52 -6.14 24.83 17.44
CA GLY A 52 -6.90 26.08 17.36
C GLY A 52 -7.78 26.24 16.12
N ILE A 53 -8.00 25.18 15.34
CA ILE A 53 -8.80 25.21 14.11
C ILE A 53 -9.79 24.04 14.13
N SER A 54 -11.02 24.27 13.68
CA SER A 54 -12.01 23.20 13.49
C SER A 54 -11.51 22.14 12.50
N PRO A 55 -12.03 20.89 12.53
CA PRO A 55 -11.57 19.85 11.62
C PRO A 55 -11.58 20.28 10.16
N GLN A 56 -10.45 20.09 9.47
CA GLN A 56 -10.26 20.53 8.09
C GLN A 56 -9.96 19.36 7.15
N PRO A 57 -10.37 19.45 5.87
CA PRO A 57 -10.07 18.41 4.90
C PRO A 57 -8.56 18.34 4.58
N VAL A 58 -8.04 17.14 4.62
CA VAL A 58 -6.68 16.74 4.22
C VAL A 58 -6.79 15.60 3.23
N THR A 59 -6.13 15.75 2.10
CA THR A 59 -6.12 14.74 1.04
C THR A 59 -4.92 13.81 1.25
N VAL A 60 -5.16 12.51 1.32
CA VAL A 60 -4.16 11.50 1.61
C VAL A 60 -3.99 10.58 0.41
N VAL A 61 -2.74 10.33 0.05
CA VAL A 61 -2.33 9.26 -0.87
C VAL A 61 -1.46 8.30 -0.07
N ALA A 62 -1.74 7.01 -0.17
CA ALA A 62 -0.96 5.98 0.52
C ALA A 62 -0.59 4.86 -0.46
N HIS A 63 0.64 4.39 -0.35
CA HIS A 63 1.22 3.34 -1.16
C HIS A 63 1.92 2.29 -0.29
N LEU A 64 1.97 1.06 -0.81
CA LEU A 64 2.76 -0.02 -0.24
C LEU A 64 3.19 -0.96 -1.37
N ASP A 65 4.35 -1.60 -1.20
CA ASP A 65 4.83 -2.63 -2.11
C ASP A 65 4.62 -4.01 -1.48
N ALA A 66 3.98 -4.91 -2.23
CA ALA A 66 3.77 -6.29 -1.83
C ALA A 66 3.69 -7.21 -3.07
N PRO A 67 3.82 -8.54 -2.91
CA PRO A 67 3.58 -9.47 -4.01
C PRO A 67 2.19 -9.34 -4.60
N SER A 68 2.06 -9.52 -5.92
CA SER A 68 0.77 -9.54 -6.62
C SER A 68 -0.08 -10.77 -6.29
N SER A 69 0.56 -11.85 -5.84
CA SER A 69 -0.10 -13.03 -5.29
C SER A 69 0.62 -13.54 -4.05
N VAL A 70 -0.17 -14.04 -3.09
CA VAL A 70 0.29 -14.65 -1.84
C VAL A 70 -0.30 -16.05 -1.76
N VAL A 71 0.52 -17.04 -1.45
CA VAL A 71 0.05 -18.42 -1.28
C VAL A 71 -0.83 -18.50 -0.03
N HIS A 72 -1.92 -19.25 -0.11
CA HIS A 72 -2.83 -19.46 1.01
C HIS A 72 -2.07 -19.86 2.29
N SER A 73 -2.53 -19.36 3.44
CA SER A 73 -1.90 -19.58 4.75
C SER A 73 -0.44 -19.11 4.90
N THR A 74 0.11 -18.37 3.93
CA THR A 74 1.43 -17.73 4.07
C THR A 74 1.31 -16.27 4.51
N SER A 75 2.40 -15.75 5.06
CA SER A 75 2.47 -14.38 5.55
C SER A 75 3.41 -13.53 4.71
N VAL A 76 3.04 -12.26 4.51
CA VAL A 76 3.86 -11.26 3.84
C VAL A 76 3.78 -9.93 4.59
N THR A 77 4.93 -9.30 4.79
CA THR A 77 5.01 -7.94 5.32
C THR A 77 5.23 -6.98 4.15
N PRO A 78 4.30 -6.05 3.88
CA PRO A 78 4.51 -5.01 2.89
C PRO A 78 5.75 -4.18 3.19
N THR A 79 6.39 -3.69 2.13
CA THR A 79 7.55 -2.81 2.20
C THR A 79 7.25 -1.48 1.52
N ASN A 80 8.16 -0.52 1.64
CA ASN A 80 8.05 0.79 1.02
C ASN A 80 6.69 1.47 1.32
N VAL A 81 6.21 1.33 2.56
CA VAL A 81 4.95 1.93 2.98
C VAL A 81 5.14 3.45 3.06
N ASN A 82 4.54 4.19 2.16
CA ASN A 82 4.73 5.63 2.04
C ASN A 82 3.43 6.32 1.63
N GLY A 83 3.45 7.64 1.60
CA GLY A 83 2.30 8.42 1.20
C GLY A 83 2.55 9.90 1.29
N THR A 84 1.52 10.66 0.98
CA THR A 84 1.52 12.12 1.11
C THR A 84 0.21 12.57 1.74
N ALA A 85 0.28 13.56 2.62
CA ALA A 85 -0.89 14.28 3.07
C ALA A 85 -0.82 15.73 2.59
N THR A 86 -1.85 16.16 1.86
CA THR A 86 -1.97 17.50 1.29
C THR A 86 -2.98 18.30 2.09
N ILE A 87 -2.48 19.33 2.75
CA ILE A 87 -3.23 20.31 3.51
C ILE A 87 -3.55 21.48 2.56
N SER A 88 -4.82 21.79 2.37
CA SER A 88 -5.23 22.82 1.41
C SER A 88 -4.71 24.22 1.78
N ALA A 89 -4.66 25.12 0.79
CA ALA A 89 -4.21 26.50 0.99
C ALA A 89 -5.03 27.27 2.04
N THR A 90 -6.32 26.96 2.16
CA THR A 90 -7.18 27.55 3.20
C THR A 90 -6.72 27.15 4.60
N VAL A 91 -6.41 25.88 4.82
CA VAL A 91 -5.95 25.37 6.12
C VAL A 91 -4.56 25.90 6.44
N HIS A 92 -3.68 25.96 5.43
CA HIS A 92 -2.39 26.60 5.57
C HIS A 92 -2.53 28.06 6.01
N SER A 93 -3.40 28.85 5.38
CA SER A 93 -3.70 30.22 5.80
C SER A 93 -4.13 30.29 7.27
N LEU A 94 -5.04 29.40 7.70
CA LEU A 94 -5.48 29.34 9.09
C LEU A 94 -4.35 28.98 10.06
N LEU A 95 -3.51 27.99 9.72
CA LEU A 95 -2.35 27.58 10.52
C LEU A 95 -1.33 28.71 10.66
N THR A 96 -1.06 29.42 9.56
CA THR A 96 -0.19 30.60 9.56
C THR A 96 -0.79 31.74 10.38
N ALA A 97 -2.11 31.94 10.33
CA ALA A 97 -2.80 32.97 11.11
C ALA A 97 -2.73 32.71 12.63
N VAL A 98 -2.73 31.45 13.07
CA VAL A 98 -2.50 31.08 14.48
C VAL A 98 -1.01 31.00 14.86
N GLY A 99 -0.11 31.33 13.93
CA GLY A 99 1.32 31.50 14.17
C GLY A 99 2.18 30.25 13.95
N TYR A 100 1.64 29.18 13.35
CA TYR A 100 2.42 28.00 12.99
C TYR A 100 3.02 28.12 11.58
N ASP A 101 4.27 27.71 11.43
CA ASP A 101 5.01 27.76 10.15
C ASP A 101 5.79 26.47 9.85
N GLY A 102 5.56 25.40 10.61
CA GLY A 102 6.17 24.10 10.31
C GLY A 102 5.49 22.94 11.02
N ILE A 103 5.75 21.74 10.52
CA ILE A 103 5.18 20.47 11.00
C ILE A 103 6.23 19.36 10.91
N ARG A 104 6.22 18.44 11.88
CA ARG A 104 6.97 17.18 11.87
C ARG A 104 6.27 16.14 12.74
N GLY A 105 6.70 14.89 12.72
CA GLY A 105 6.27 13.90 13.69
C GLY A 105 6.13 12.50 13.11
N THR A 106 5.13 11.75 13.59
CA THR A 106 4.86 10.39 13.11
C THR A 106 3.37 10.16 12.87
N ALA A 107 3.07 9.31 11.89
CA ALA A 107 1.71 8.89 11.57
C ALA A 107 1.43 7.43 12.00
N SER A 108 0.16 7.17 12.30
CA SER A 108 -0.43 5.87 12.51
C SER A 108 -1.63 5.72 11.58
N VAL A 109 -1.56 4.71 10.71
CA VAL A 109 -2.50 4.46 9.63
C VAL A 109 -3.15 3.09 9.87
N PRO A 110 -4.35 3.06 10.46
CA PRO A 110 -5.10 1.83 10.60
C PRO A 110 -5.56 1.31 9.24
N VAL A 111 -5.42 0.00 9.07
CA VAL A 111 -5.73 -0.72 7.84
C VAL A 111 -6.63 -1.90 8.17
N SER A 112 -7.51 -2.25 7.24
CA SER A 112 -8.35 -3.43 7.30
C SER A 112 -8.09 -4.34 6.11
N VAL A 113 -8.51 -5.59 6.23
CA VAL A 113 -8.41 -6.58 5.16
C VAL A 113 -9.74 -7.30 4.99
N SER A 114 -10.13 -7.58 3.74
CA SER A 114 -11.40 -8.27 3.45
C SER A 114 -11.35 -9.77 3.77
N SER A 115 -10.18 -10.40 3.67
CA SER A 115 -9.97 -11.82 3.97
C SER A 115 -8.54 -12.11 4.46
N GLY A 116 -8.40 -13.02 5.42
CA GLY A 116 -7.13 -13.27 6.12
C GLY A 116 -7.01 -12.46 7.41
N THR A 117 -5.79 -12.27 7.90
CA THR A 117 -5.54 -11.52 9.15
C THR A 117 -4.35 -10.58 9.02
N LEU A 118 -4.30 -9.58 9.89
CA LEU A 118 -3.15 -8.68 10.05
C LEU A 118 -2.54 -8.91 11.43
N SER A 119 -1.21 -8.91 11.51
CA SER A 119 -0.49 -9.04 12.79
C SER A 119 -0.80 -7.92 13.78
N GLN A 120 -1.22 -6.76 13.28
CA GLN A 120 -1.65 -5.61 14.06
C GLN A 120 -2.60 -4.74 13.20
N PRO A 121 -3.47 -3.91 13.80
CA PRO A 121 -4.51 -3.20 13.06
C PRO A 121 -4.02 -1.94 12.32
N ALA A 122 -2.75 -1.53 12.48
CA ALA A 122 -2.24 -0.28 11.93
C ALA A 122 -0.75 -0.32 11.56
N ALA A 123 -0.37 0.42 10.52
CA ALA A 123 1.01 0.82 10.30
C ALA A 123 1.33 2.02 11.19
N THR A 124 2.31 1.89 12.08
CA THR A 124 2.62 2.89 13.10
C THR A 124 4.06 3.37 13.02
N GLY A 125 4.32 4.57 13.54
CA GLY A 125 5.68 5.14 13.54
C GLY A 125 6.17 5.50 12.15
N LEU A 126 5.27 5.80 11.21
CA LEU A 126 5.64 6.31 9.89
C LEU A 126 6.17 7.74 10.05
N ASN A 127 7.35 8.02 9.51
CA ASN A 127 8.02 9.30 9.71
C ASN A 127 7.38 10.40 8.85
N ILE A 128 7.14 11.55 9.49
CA ILE A 128 6.82 12.82 8.83
C ILE A 128 8.02 13.72 9.05
N PRO A 129 8.86 13.96 8.01
CA PRO A 129 10.03 14.80 8.15
C PRO A 129 9.62 16.23 8.48
N GLN A 130 10.56 16.99 9.01
CA GLN A 130 10.35 18.41 9.25
C GLN A 130 10.08 19.13 7.93
N VAL A 131 8.92 19.78 7.85
CA VAL A 131 8.51 20.64 6.75
C VAL A 131 8.22 22.02 7.31
N ILE A 132 8.98 23.02 6.86
CA ILE A 132 8.63 24.43 7.05
C ILE A 132 7.65 24.81 5.94
N TYR A 133 6.58 25.51 6.30
CA TYR A 133 5.51 25.84 5.37
C TYR A 133 6.03 26.72 4.22
N PRO A 134 5.62 26.44 2.97
CA PRO A 134 5.96 27.28 1.84
C PRO A 134 5.35 28.68 1.98
N THR A 135 5.80 29.64 1.18
CA THR A 135 5.14 30.95 1.12
C THR A 135 3.84 30.83 0.33
N GLY A 136 2.71 30.67 1.04
CA GLY A 136 1.39 30.47 0.44
C GLY A 136 1.17 29.07 -0.16
N GLY A 137 0.01 28.85 -0.78
CA GLY A 137 -0.34 27.58 -1.42
C GLY A 137 -0.69 26.45 -0.44
N ALA A 138 -0.84 25.23 -0.97
CA ALA A 138 -1.06 24.03 -0.17
C ALA A 138 0.24 23.53 0.47
N ILE A 139 0.16 22.88 1.63
CA ILE A 139 1.29 22.18 2.25
C ILE A 139 1.17 20.70 1.88
N THR A 140 2.24 20.11 1.36
CA THR A 140 2.32 18.66 1.16
C THR A 140 3.35 18.10 2.13
N VAL A 141 2.94 17.14 2.94
CA VAL A 141 3.84 16.41 3.84
C VAL A 141 4.03 14.99 3.33
N ASN A 142 5.28 14.57 3.20
CA ASN A 142 5.63 13.21 2.84
C ASN A 142 5.58 12.35 4.10
N ILE A 143 5.05 11.13 3.96
CA ILE A 143 4.95 10.14 5.03
C ILE A 143 5.72 8.92 4.53
N ALA A 144 6.70 8.45 5.29
CA ALA A 144 7.54 7.35 4.86
C ALA A 144 7.81 6.34 5.97
N GLN A 145 7.82 5.07 5.59
CA GLN A 145 8.38 4.00 6.41
C GLN A 145 9.86 4.28 6.67
N VAL A 146 10.24 4.15 7.93
CA VAL A 146 11.63 4.19 8.41
C VAL A 146 11.93 2.92 9.20
N ALA A 147 13.19 2.71 9.58
CA ALA A 147 13.60 1.51 10.31
C ALA A 147 12.85 1.29 11.64
N THR A 148 12.34 2.35 12.27
CA THR A 148 11.57 2.29 13.51
C THR A 148 10.06 2.14 13.30
N SER A 149 9.58 2.13 12.05
CA SER A 149 8.17 1.94 11.74
C SER A 149 7.75 0.49 11.96
N SER A 150 6.52 0.27 12.42
CA SER A 150 5.93 -1.06 12.54
C SER A 150 4.86 -1.24 11.46
N ILE A 151 5.09 -2.16 10.53
CA ILE A 151 4.18 -2.44 9.40
C ILE A 151 3.43 -3.76 9.67
N PRO A 152 2.08 -3.80 9.53
CA PRO A 152 1.32 -5.03 9.68
C PRO A 152 1.76 -6.10 8.69
N THR A 153 1.99 -7.30 9.20
CA THR A 153 2.17 -8.49 8.38
C THR A 153 0.81 -9.05 8.02
N TYR A 154 0.54 -9.19 6.73
CA TYR A 154 -0.65 -9.83 6.20
C TYR A 154 -0.48 -11.34 6.18
N THR A 155 -1.46 -12.08 6.67
CA THR A 155 -1.51 -13.55 6.56
C THR A 155 -2.72 -13.94 5.72
N ALA A 156 -2.45 -14.64 4.61
CA ALA A 156 -3.46 -15.07 3.66
C ALA A 156 -4.43 -16.09 4.28
N PRO A 157 -5.72 -16.07 3.89
CA PRO A 157 -6.68 -17.07 4.34
C PRO A 157 -6.28 -18.48 3.86
N ALA A 158 -6.93 -19.51 4.42
CA ALA A 158 -6.69 -20.90 4.05
C ALA A 158 -7.26 -21.28 2.68
N ALA A 159 -8.20 -20.50 2.14
CA ALA A 159 -8.80 -20.73 0.83
C ALA A 159 -8.25 -19.74 -0.20
N ALA A 160 -8.04 -20.22 -1.43
CA ALA A 160 -7.73 -19.38 -2.58
C ALA A 160 -8.86 -18.38 -2.87
N GLY A 161 -8.52 -17.25 -3.49
CA GLY A 161 -9.47 -16.19 -3.81
C GLY A 161 -8.80 -14.83 -3.94
N THR A 162 -9.48 -13.79 -3.48
CA THR A 162 -8.96 -12.43 -3.49
C THR A 162 -9.05 -11.81 -2.10
N SER A 163 -8.09 -10.94 -1.80
CA SER A 163 -8.08 -10.13 -0.59
C SER A 163 -7.79 -8.68 -0.94
N THR A 164 -8.41 -7.76 -0.22
CA THR A 164 -8.24 -6.33 -0.44
C THR A 164 -7.86 -5.68 0.88
N LEU A 165 -6.75 -4.97 0.88
CA LEU A 165 -6.37 -4.07 1.96
C LEU A 165 -7.11 -2.75 1.77
N SER A 166 -7.54 -2.12 2.86
CA SER A 166 -8.22 -0.82 2.82
C SER A 166 -7.75 0.09 3.95
N LEU A 167 -7.69 1.39 3.69
CA LEU A 167 -7.63 2.37 4.76
C LEU A 167 -8.96 2.37 5.53
N THR A 168 -8.87 2.53 6.85
CA THR A 168 -10.07 2.60 7.70
C THR A 168 -10.67 4.01 7.74
N SER A 169 -11.76 4.18 8.49
CA SER A 169 -12.43 5.45 8.69
C SER A 169 -11.67 6.44 9.58
N SER A 170 -10.57 6.05 10.23
CA SER A 170 -9.79 6.93 11.09
C SER A 170 -8.29 6.82 10.81
N LEU A 171 -7.60 7.94 10.92
CA LEU A 171 -6.13 8.03 10.93
C LEU A 171 -5.72 8.87 12.13
N SER A 172 -4.49 8.69 12.60
CA SER A 172 -3.94 9.51 13.68
C SER A 172 -2.49 9.86 13.43
N ALA A 173 -2.02 10.96 14.01
CA ALA A 173 -0.63 11.34 13.97
C ALA A 173 -0.21 12.03 15.27
N ALA A 174 0.99 11.69 15.75
CA ALA A 174 1.67 12.41 16.82
C ALA A 174 2.59 13.43 16.15
N LEU A 175 2.15 14.68 16.13
CA LEU A 175 2.81 15.77 15.43
C LEU A 175 3.45 16.75 16.41
N GLU A 176 4.37 17.54 15.88
CA GLU A 176 4.80 18.78 16.49
C GLU A 176 4.64 19.90 15.47
N PHE A 177 4.10 21.03 15.91
CA PHE A 177 3.94 22.24 15.11
C PHE A 177 4.94 23.30 15.54
N HIS A 178 5.68 23.87 14.59
CA HIS A 178 6.63 24.94 14.84
C HIS A 178 5.91 26.29 14.91
N LYS A 179 6.17 27.06 15.98
CA LYS A 179 5.69 28.43 16.12
C LYS A 179 6.73 29.42 15.62
N LYS A 180 6.35 30.21 14.63
CA LYS A 180 7.20 31.24 14.02
C LYS A 180 7.72 32.27 15.03
N SER A 181 6.88 32.68 15.97
CA SER A 181 7.18 33.76 16.91
C SER A 181 8.19 33.38 18.00
N THR A 182 8.24 32.10 18.39
CA THR A 182 9.09 31.63 19.49
C THR A 182 10.17 30.65 19.05
N GLY A 183 10.11 30.13 17.82
CA GLY A 183 10.99 29.07 17.34
C GLY A 183 10.75 27.71 18.03
N ALA A 184 9.62 27.55 18.72
CA ALA A 184 9.33 26.38 19.55
C ALA A 184 8.47 25.36 18.81
N TRP A 185 8.69 24.09 19.09
CA TRP A 185 7.86 22.97 18.63
C TRP A 185 6.83 22.60 19.69
N THR A 186 5.56 22.63 19.33
CA THR A 186 4.45 22.28 20.24
C THR A 186 3.87 20.92 19.85
N PRO A 187 3.82 19.94 20.76
CA PRO A 187 3.23 18.63 20.48
C PRO A 187 1.72 18.74 20.24
N TRP A 188 1.21 17.93 19.30
CA TRP A 188 -0.20 17.86 18.96
C TRP A 188 -0.59 16.44 18.53
N ALA A 189 -1.67 15.91 19.09
CA ALA A 189 -2.26 14.65 18.65
C ALA A 189 -3.34 14.95 17.60
N MET A 190 -3.02 14.73 16.33
CA MET A 190 -3.97 14.88 15.23
C MET A 190 -4.83 13.62 15.12
N SER A 191 -6.14 13.83 15.07
CA SER A 191 -7.14 12.81 14.75
C SER A 191 -7.84 13.17 13.44
N CYS A 192 -7.97 12.18 12.57
CA CYS A 192 -8.56 12.33 11.25
C CYS A 192 -9.71 11.34 11.09
N THR A 193 -10.85 11.79 10.55
CA THR A 193 -11.99 10.93 10.22
C THR A 193 -12.28 10.99 8.72
N LEU A 194 -12.64 9.85 8.12
CA LEU A 194 -12.89 9.78 6.68
C LEU A 194 -14.01 10.75 6.31
N LYS A 195 -13.75 11.62 5.33
CA LYS A 195 -14.76 12.55 4.85
C LYS A 195 -15.84 11.78 4.10
N VAL A 196 -17.08 11.89 4.56
CA VAL A 196 -18.23 11.30 3.85
C VAL A 196 -18.46 12.08 2.55
N THR A 197 -18.54 11.37 1.43
CA THR A 197 -18.85 11.91 0.11
C THR A 197 -19.97 11.11 -0.54
N SER A 198 -20.62 11.68 -1.55
CA SER A 198 -21.58 10.98 -2.41
C SER A 198 -21.15 11.17 -3.86
N PRO A 199 -20.70 10.11 -4.58
CA PRO A 199 -20.56 8.73 -4.11
C PRO A 199 -19.46 8.58 -3.03
N ALA A 200 -19.51 7.48 -2.27
CA ALA A 200 -18.51 7.19 -1.24
C ALA A 200 -17.11 7.06 -1.84
N GLN A 201 -16.10 7.59 -1.14
CA GLN A 201 -14.71 7.48 -1.57
C GLN A 201 -14.25 6.01 -1.48
N ASN A 202 -13.46 5.58 -2.46
CA ASN A 202 -12.79 4.29 -2.39
C ASN A 202 -11.60 4.40 -1.43
N THR A 203 -11.55 3.56 -0.38
CA THR A 203 -10.40 3.48 0.54
C THR A 203 -9.55 2.24 0.31
N ALA A 204 -9.94 1.37 -0.62
CA ALA A 204 -9.22 0.15 -0.95
C ALA A 204 -7.90 0.45 -1.66
N PHE A 205 -6.88 -0.32 -1.32
CA PHE A 205 -5.68 -0.45 -2.10
C PHE A 205 -5.99 -1.22 -3.39
N SER A 206 -5.49 -0.72 -4.51
CA SER A 206 -5.64 -1.33 -5.83
C SER A 206 -4.27 -1.67 -6.42
N PRO A 207 -4.12 -2.82 -7.10
CA PRO A 207 -5.13 -3.87 -7.33
C PRO A 207 -5.46 -4.68 -6.06
N SER A 208 -6.40 -5.63 -6.13
CA SER A 208 -6.59 -6.62 -5.05
C SER A 208 -5.47 -7.66 -5.05
N ILE A 209 -5.17 -8.20 -3.88
CA ILE A 209 -4.21 -9.30 -3.69
C ILE A 209 -4.85 -10.60 -4.14
N THR A 210 -4.15 -11.38 -4.96
CA THR A 210 -4.59 -12.73 -5.34
C THR A 210 -4.08 -13.75 -4.34
N VAL A 211 -4.98 -14.54 -3.75
CA VAL A 211 -4.62 -15.66 -2.87
C VAL A 211 -4.65 -16.94 -3.69
N SER A 212 -3.49 -17.58 -3.86
CA SER A 212 -3.31 -18.81 -4.65
C SER A 212 -3.21 -20.06 -3.79
#